data_AF-A0A816B8A9-F1
#
_entry.id   AF-A0A816B8A9-F1
#
_cell.length_a   1.000
_cell.length_b   1.000
_cell.length_c   1.000
_cell.angle_alpha   90.00
_cell.angle_beta   90.00
_cell.angle_gamma   90.00
#
_symmetry.space_group_name_H-M   'P 1'
#
loop_
_entity.id
_entity.type
_entity.pdbx_description
1 polymer ?
#
loop_
_entity_poly.entity_id
_entity_poly.type
_entity_poly.pdbx_seq_one_letter_code
_entity_poly.pdbx_strand_id
1 'polypeptide(L)'
;MSRIINKTSHKNEIIAVQIETLLYKSILISSIYVASTVKIDMNIFQELYNINSNCIIVGDLNATLSEMGSTKTNARRKQLQELLNEGIIDCVDDDSTTFEKNEYEAKLDWILGSHV
;
A
#
# COMPACT_ATOMS: atom_id res chain seq x y z
N MET A 1 -16.40 -4.75 17.59
CA MET A 1 -17.27 -4.75 16.39
C MET A 1 -16.38 -4.62 15.16
N SER A 2 -16.60 -5.40 14.10
CA SER A 2 -15.78 -5.32 12.88
C SER A 2 -16.52 -4.53 11.80
N ARG A 3 -15.87 -3.50 11.23
CA ARG A 3 -16.40 -2.72 10.11
C ARG A 3 -15.65 -3.11 8.85
N ILE A 4 -16.39 -3.55 7.82
CA ILE A 4 -15.85 -3.87 6.50
C ILE A 4 -16.12 -2.68 5.57
N ILE A 5 -15.10 -2.29 4.82
CA ILE A 5 -15.16 -1.29 3.76
C ILE A 5 -14.72 -1.98 2.47
N ASN A 6 -15.49 -1.78 1.40
CA ASN A 6 -15.13 -2.22 0.06
C ASN A 6 -15.31 -1.01 -0.86
N LYS A 7 -14.24 -0.62 -1.56
CA LYS A 7 -14.22 0.56 -2.41
C LYS A 7 -13.42 0.30 -3.67
N THR A 8 -13.93 0.83 -4.77
CA THR A 8 -13.19 0.96 -6.03
C THR A 8 -13.17 2.43 -6.42
N SER A 9 -11.99 2.97 -6.74
CA SER A 9 -11.82 4.35 -7.23
C SER A 9 -10.74 4.36 -8.31
N HIS A 10 -11.06 4.88 -9.51
CA HIS A 10 -10.09 4.96 -10.62
C HIS A 10 -9.32 3.66 -10.93
N LYS A 11 -9.95 2.48 -10.79
CA LYS A 11 -9.32 1.14 -10.90
C LYS A 11 -8.25 0.82 -9.83
N ASN A 12 -8.29 1.54 -8.72
CA ASN A 12 -7.69 1.14 -7.46
C ASN A 12 -8.80 0.41 -6.68
N GLU A 13 -8.58 -0.84 -6.31
CA GLU A 13 -9.52 -1.68 -5.59
C GLU A 13 -9.02 -1.87 -4.16
N ILE A 14 -9.87 -1.59 -3.16
CA ILE A 14 -9.53 -1.69 -1.75
C ILE A 14 -10.63 -2.42 -1.00
N ILE A 15 -10.20 -3.36 -0.16
CA ILE A 15 -11.01 -3.92 0.90
C ILE A 15 -10.31 -3.63 2.21
N ALA A 16 -11.00 -3.06 3.19
CA ALA A 16 -10.45 -2.77 4.51
C ALA A 16 -11.35 -3.32 5.62
N VAL A 17 -10.72 -3.83 6.67
CA VAL A 17 -11.39 -4.36 7.86
C VAL A 17 -10.81 -3.69 9.09
N GLN A 18 -11.66 -3.01 9.86
CA GLN A 18 -11.29 -2.49 11.17
C GLN A 18 -11.55 -3.57 12.22
N ILE A 19 -10.52 -3.89 13.00
CA ILE A 19 -10.52 -4.87 14.06
C ILE A 19 -10.29 -4.14 15.37
N GLU A 20 -11.22 -4.27 16.33
CA GLU A 20 -11.03 -3.79 17.69
C GLU A 20 -10.26 -4.84 18.51
N THR A 21 -9.12 -4.45 19.08
CA THR A 21 -8.38 -5.30 20.01
C THR A 21 -8.77 -4.99 21.45
N LEU A 22 -8.60 -5.98 22.34
CA LEU A 22 -8.91 -5.81 23.76
C LEU A 22 -7.95 -4.87 24.49
N LEU A 23 -6.71 -4.72 24.00
CA LEU A 23 -5.62 -4.06 24.73
C LEU A 23 -5.02 -2.85 24.00
N TYR A 24 -5.06 -2.81 22.67
CA TYR A 24 -4.25 -1.88 21.84
C TYR A 24 -5.09 -1.01 20.89
N LYS A 25 -6.36 -0.75 21.25
CA LYS A 25 -7.35 -0.03 20.43
C LYS A 25 -7.67 -0.78 19.12
N SER A 26 -8.23 -0.08 18.12
CA SER A 26 -8.53 -0.68 16.83
C SER A 26 -7.37 -0.58 15.85
N ILE A 27 -7.26 -1.56 14.96
CA ILE A 27 -6.33 -1.58 13.81
C ILE A 27 -7.17 -1.68 12.54
N LEU A 28 -6.83 -0.92 11.50
CA LEU A 28 -7.40 -1.07 10.17
C LEU A 28 -6.44 -1.84 9.28
N ILE A 29 -6.86 -2.99 8.75
CA ILE A 29 -6.07 -3.76 7.79
C ILE A 29 -6.76 -3.65 6.45
N SER A 30 -6.04 -3.21 5.42
CA SER A 30 -6.56 -3.11 4.06
C SER A 30 -5.72 -3.91 3.06
N SER A 31 -6.41 -4.52 2.11
CA SER A 31 -5.84 -5.06 0.88
C SER A 31 -6.09 -4.05 -0.24
N ILE A 32 -5.07 -3.72 -1.02
CA ILE A 32 -5.15 -2.83 -2.18
C ILE A 32 -4.60 -3.51 -3.44
N TYR A 33 -5.27 -3.26 -4.56
CA TYR A 33 -4.77 -3.58 -5.89
C TYR A 33 -4.86 -2.33 -6.78
N VAL A 34 -3.75 -1.95 -7.41
CA VAL A 34 -3.67 -0.85 -8.37
C VAL A 34 -3.29 -1.41 -9.73
N ALA A 35 -4.17 -1.28 -10.72
CA ALA A 35 -3.87 -1.79 -12.05
C ALA A 35 -2.63 -1.12 -12.67
N SER A 36 -1.78 -1.90 -13.34
CA SER A 36 -0.51 -1.45 -13.92
C SER A 36 -0.61 -0.31 -14.95
N THR A 37 -1.81 0.00 -15.45
CA THR A 37 -2.07 1.07 -16.44
C THR A 37 -2.61 2.36 -15.83
N VAL A 38 -2.84 2.42 -14.51
CA VAL A 38 -3.40 3.61 -13.85
C VAL A 38 -2.43 4.21 -12.85
N LYS A 39 -2.79 5.39 -12.33
CA LYS A 39 -2.10 6.04 -11.22
C LYS A 39 -2.62 5.50 -9.90
N ILE A 40 -1.78 5.57 -8.89
CA ILE A 40 -2.21 5.38 -7.50
C ILE A 40 -3.17 6.54 -7.15
N ASP A 41 -4.36 6.23 -6.66
CA ASP A 41 -5.31 7.24 -6.19
C ASP A 41 -5.00 7.59 -4.73
N MET A 42 -4.26 8.68 -4.55
CA MET A 42 -3.76 9.12 -3.24
C MET A 42 -4.88 9.40 -2.23
N ASN A 43 -6.08 9.79 -2.70
CA ASN A 43 -7.21 10.08 -1.81
C ASN A 43 -7.66 8.86 -1.01
N ILE A 44 -7.45 7.64 -1.54
CA ILE A 44 -7.78 6.40 -0.83
C ILE A 44 -6.97 6.28 0.46
N PHE A 45 -5.69 6.64 0.44
CA PHE A 45 -4.84 6.57 1.61
C PHE A 45 -5.33 7.56 2.68
N GLN A 46 -5.65 8.79 2.29
CA GLN A 46 -6.24 9.78 3.19
C GLN A 46 -7.56 9.29 3.80
N GLU A 47 -8.41 8.63 3.02
CA GLU A 47 -9.65 8.07 3.52
C GLU A 47 -9.43 6.94 4.54
N LEU A 48 -8.51 6.00 4.26
CA LEU A 48 -8.13 4.94 5.19
C LEU A 48 -7.59 5.53 6.50
N TYR A 49 -6.73 6.55 6.41
CA TYR A 49 -6.24 7.30 7.56
C TYR A 49 -7.35 7.98 8.37
N ASN A 50 -8.31 8.60 7.70
CA ASN A 50 -9.45 9.25 8.35
C ASN A 50 -10.38 8.24 9.06
N ILE A 51 -10.41 6.98 8.61
CA ILE A 51 -11.15 5.90 9.28
C ILE A 51 -10.42 5.47 10.54
N ASN A 52 -9.13 5.18 10.43
CA ASN A 52 -8.28 4.85 11.55
C ASN A 52 -6.81 5.06 11.14
N SER A 53 -6.12 5.97 11.83
CA SER A 53 -4.71 6.25 11.57
C SER A 53 -3.76 5.17 12.06
N ASN A 54 -4.25 4.13 12.75
CA ASN A 54 -3.50 2.91 13.06
C ASN A 54 -3.84 1.87 11.99
N CYS A 55 -3.17 1.94 10.84
CA CYS A 55 -3.52 1.17 9.65
C CYS A 55 -2.32 0.42 9.04
N ILE A 56 -2.63 -0.73 8.45
CA ILE A 56 -1.74 -1.54 7.63
C ILE A 56 -2.40 -1.69 6.26
N ILE A 57 -1.66 -1.36 5.20
CA ILE A 57 -2.10 -1.39 3.82
C ILE A 57 -1.22 -2.39 3.07
N VAL A 58 -1.81 -3.44 2.51
CA VAL A 58 -1.09 -4.54 1.89
C VAL A 58 -1.55 -4.70 0.45
N GLY A 59 -0.62 -4.87 -0.49
CA GLY A 59 -0.91 -5.43 -1.80
C GLY A 59 -0.14 -4.81 -2.96
N ASP A 60 -0.60 -5.10 -4.17
CA ASP A 60 0.07 -4.75 -5.41
C ASP A 60 -0.26 -3.31 -5.81
N LEU A 61 0.70 -2.40 -5.60
CA LEU A 61 0.59 -1.01 -6.02
C LEU A 61 1.06 -0.80 -7.47
N ASN A 62 1.61 -1.84 -8.11
CA ASN A 62 2.28 -1.80 -9.39
C ASN A 62 3.30 -0.65 -9.49
N ALA A 63 3.88 -0.23 -8.37
CA ALA A 63 4.82 0.88 -8.25
C ALA A 63 6.18 0.35 -7.81
N THR A 64 7.23 0.95 -8.34
CA THR A 64 8.61 0.46 -8.21
C THR A 64 9.52 1.59 -7.73
N LEU A 65 10.43 1.25 -6.81
CA LEU A 65 11.52 2.09 -6.35
C LEU A 65 12.84 1.34 -6.57
N SER A 66 13.79 1.98 -7.24
CA SER A 66 15.08 1.36 -7.58
C SER A 66 15.93 1.06 -6.35
N GLU A 67 15.75 1.90 -5.34
CA GLU A 67 16.37 1.86 -4.03
C GLU A 67 15.73 0.85 -3.07
N MET A 68 14.66 0.16 -3.49
CA MET A 68 13.92 -0.81 -2.66
C MET A 68 13.53 -2.05 -3.48
N GLY A 69 14.53 -2.76 -4.00
CA GLY A 69 14.37 -4.08 -4.62
C GLY A 69 13.92 -4.14 -6.08
N SER A 70 13.64 -3.01 -6.75
CA SER A 70 13.28 -3.03 -8.18
C SER A 70 14.44 -2.68 -9.10
N THR A 71 14.66 -3.47 -10.16
CA THR A 71 15.73 -3.17 -11.15
C THR A 71 15.45 -1.91 -11.97
N LYS A 72 14.17 -1.56 -12.18
CA LYS A 72 13.70 -0.40 -12.95
C LYS A 72 12.58 0.31 -12.21
N THR A 73 12.49 1.63 -12.38
CA THR A 73 11.37 2.43 -11.87
C THR A 73 10.33 2.71 -12.95
N ASN A 74 9.06 2.82 -12.56
CA ASN A 74 7.95 3.16 -13.44
C ASN A 74 7.33 4.53 -13.11
N ALA A 75 6.31 4.91 -13.87
CA ALA A 75 5.66 6.22 -13.74
C ALA A 75 5.03 6.50 -12.36
N ARG A 76 4.74 5.46 -11.56
CA ARG A 76 4.15 5.58 -10.22
C ARG A 76 5.19 5.76 -9.10
N ARG A 77 6.49 5.67 -9.41
CA ARG A 77 7.60 5.95 -8.49
C ARG A 77 7.34 7.17 -7.60
N LYS A 78 6.97 8.30 -8.21
CA LYS A 78 6.77 9.57 -7.49
C LYS A 78 5.62 9.49 -6.50
N GLN A 79 4.53 8.82 -6.87
CA GLN A 79 3.35 8.69 -6.02
C GLN A 79 3.64 7.79 -4.81
N LEU A 80 4.37 6.69 -5.02
CA LEU A 80 4.81 5.84 -3.93
C LEU A 80 5.80 6.57 -3.01
N GLN A 81 6.73 7.35 -3.57
CA GLN A 81 7.65 8.17 -2.76
C GLN A 81 6.91 9.24 -1.95
N GLU A 82 5.87 9.86 -2.53
CA GLU A 82 4.99 10.80 -1.83
C GLU A 82 4.31 10.11 -0.63
N LEU A 83 3.73 8.91 -0.82
CA LEU A 83 3.16 8.12 0.28
C LEU A 83 4.18 7.90 1.41
N LEU A 84 5.39 7.48 1.07
CA LEU A 84 6.43 7.21 2.07
C LEU A 84 6.87 8.48 2.81
N ASN A 85 6.91 9.62 2.12
CA ASN A 85 7.26 10.91 2.71
C ASN A 85 6.14 11.50 3.59
N GLU A 86 4.89 11.08 3.39
CA GLU A 86 3.72 11.50 4.16
C GLU A 86 3.53 10.73 5.47
N GLY A 87 4.54 9.95 5.89
CA GLY A 87 4.50 9.20 7.15
C GLY A 87 3.89 7.81 7.02
N ILE A 88 3.85 7.24 5.82
CA ILE A 88 3.69 5.80 5.64
C ILE A 88 5.08 5.16 5.60
N ILE A 89 5.27 4.02 6.25
CA ILE A 89 6.52 3.25 6.18
C ILE A 89 6.31 1.92 5.45
N ASP A 90 7.34 1.45 4.76
CA ASP A 90 7.43 0.04 4.37
C ASP A 90 7.72 -0.79 5.62
N CYS A 91 6.87 -1.77 5.89
CA CYS A 91 6.99 -2.69 7.03
C CYS A 91 7.90 -3.88 6.72
N VAL A 92 8.32 -4.06 5.47
CA VAL A 92 9.23 -5.12 5.04
C VAL A 92 10.62 -4.53 4.85
N ASP A 93 11.51 -4.82 5.79
CA ASP A 93 12.92 -4.45 5.75
C ASP A 93 13.73 -5.42 4.86
N ASP A 94 13.29 -5.57 3.61
CA ASP A 94 14.05 -6.26 2.57
C ASP A 94 13.84 -5.63 1.18
N ASP A 95 14.83 -5.87 0.32
CA ASP A 95 14.84 -5.45 -1.08
C ASP A 95 14.47 -6.62 -2.00
N SER A 96 13.70 -7.59 -1.49
CA SER A 96 13.32 -8.77 -2.26
C SER A 96 12.35 -8.40 -3.38
N THR A 97 12.54 -9.01 -4.54
CA THR A 97 11.61 -8.94 -5.67
C THR A 97 10.35 -9.72 -5.33
N THR A 98 9.19 -9.19 -5.70
CA THR A 98 7.90 -9.88 -5.51
C THR A 98 7.30 -10.34 -6.84
N PHE A 99 7.88 -9.90 -7.95
CA PHE A 99 7.50 -10.30 -9.30
C PHE A 99 8.73 -10.51 -10.18
N GLU A 100 8.76 -11.66 -10.85
CA GLU A 100 9.82 -12.05 -11.79
C GLU A 100 9.22 -12.61 -13.07
N LYS A 101 9.61 -12.05 -14.22
CA LYS A 101 9.23 -12.55 -15.55
C LYS A 101 10.30 -12.22 -16.57
N ASN A 102 10.97 -13.25 -17.10
CA ASN A 102 12.12 -13.10 -18.00
C ASN A 102 13.21 -12.27 -17.29
N GLU A 103 13.72 -11.19 -17.93
CA GLU A 103 14.70 -10.26 -17.36
C GLU A 103 14.08 -9.13 -16.51
N TYR A 104 12.78 -9.22 -16.21
CA TYR A 104 12.08 -8.21 -15.41
C TYR A 104 11.89 -8.71 -13.99
N GLU A 105 12.58 -8.07 -13.05
CA GLU A 105 12.52 -8.32 -11.61
C GLU A 105 12.16 -7.03 -10.89
N ALA A 106 11.09 -7.06 -10.09
CA ALA A 106 10.55 -5.90 -9.40
C ALA A 106 9.88 -6.23 -8.06
N LYS A 107 9.99 -5.31 -7.09
CA LYS A 107 9.14 -5.23 -5.90
C LYS A 107 7.89 -4.44 -6.27
N LEU A 108 6.76 -5.12 -6.39
CA LEU A 108 5.46 -4.52 -6.77
C LEU A 108 4.44 -4.59 -5.63
N ASP A 109 4.61 -5.55 -4.74
CA ASP A 109 3.79 -5.78 -3.57
C ASP A 109 4.40 -5.09 -2.36
N TRP A 110 3.57 -4.32 -1.66
CA TRP A 110 3.99 -3.49 -0.54
C TRP A 110 3.19 -3.85 0.72
N ILE A 111 3.87 -3.85 1.87
CA ILE A 111 3.23 -3.87 3.19
C ILE A 111 3.54 -2.52 3.82
N LEU A 112 2.57 -1.64 3.81
CA LEU A 112 2.70 -0.27 4.26
C LEU A 112 2.02 -0.10 5.62
N GLY A 113 2.65 0.62 6.53
CA GLY A 113 2.11 0.92 7.86
C GLY A 113 2.10 2.41 8.11
N SER A 114 1.16 2.88 8.93
CA SER A 114 1.21 4.25 9.40
C SER A 114 2.37 4.46 10.38
N HIS A 115 3.14 5.52 10.17
CA HIS A 115 4.10 6.00 11.15
C HIS A 115 3.31 6.70 12.26
N VAL A 116 3.50 6.23 13.50
CA VAL A 116 2.78 6.65 14.71
C VAL A 116 2.76 8.16 14.90
#